data_AF-A0A820J2B9-F1
#
_entry.id   AF-A0A820J2B9-F1
#
_cell.length_a   1.000
_cell.length_b   1.000
_cell.length_c   1.000
_cell.angle_alpha   90.00
_cell.angle_beta   90.00
_cell.angle_gamma   90.00
#
_symmetry.space_group_name_H-M   'P 1'
#
loop_
_entity.id
_entity.type
_entity.pdbx_description
1 polymer ?
#
loop_
_entity_poly.entity_id
_entity_poly.type
_entity_poly.pdbx_seq_one_letter_code
_entity_poly.pdbx_strand_id
1 'polypeptide(L)'
;MIVPIKNFTLIRDFAVVQLFSTRYPATKKQTNQAGATALHIAQNKGFKRIAHLLEYGSVSDGLLDNDETLPERSKYSREELIEACQKGHATIILEFREQRYASKEEKRRLCYELIEIAKYSKQYEIADILQQHYTKDLATEIPSDAESGSVVRLNDHYKKILLGFLTGLSTIISESDVVLDPADPNTYKELFSSLASNVQKRSQELQNVNSEHDVSQLSQQDMININKKLAQISNELTKLKASQASTTKEMENIDTRLADRGKLSAIERKQLFDAQEAHKRQMVTYECSFLLYEREQEATWNRKNTIAFIKNDVNLALFYSTIENRLQALFHGVLAAQSGLLTAEKYSVYAKIWGKVDSVSSINPI
;
A
#
# COMPACT_ATOMS: atom_id res chain seq x y z
N MET A 1 -9.85 -27.07 -30.32
CA MET A 1 -9.42 -26.19 -31.44
C MET A 1 -8.05 -25.65 -31.09
N ILE A 2 -6.97 -26.15 -31.71
CA ILE A 2 -5.61 -25.65 -31.42
C ILE A 2 -5.43 -24.37 -32.21
N VAL A 3 -5.43 -23.22 -31.54
CA VAL A 3 -5.20 -21.92 -32.18
C VAL A 3 -3.73 -21.85 -32.62
N PRO A 4 -3.44 -21.57 -33.90
CA PRO A 4 -2.07 -21.67 -34.41
C PRO A 4 -1.23 -20.45 -33.99
N ILE A 5 -0.04 -20.72 -33.41
CA ILE A 5 0.93 -19.73 -32.89
C ILE A 5 1.32 -18.62 -33.89
N LYS A 6 1.16 -18.90 -35.20
CA LYS A 6 1.39 -17.95 -36.30
C LYS A 6 0.51 -16.70 -36.25
N ASN A 7 -0.74 -16.82 -35.79
CA ASN A 7 -1.65 -15.68 -35.71
C ASN A 7 -1.19 -14.66 -34.65
N PHE A 8 -0.65 -15.17 -33.54
CA PHE A 8 -0.08 -14.33 -32.46
C PHE A 8 1.28 -13.73 -32.85
N THR A 9 2.03 -14.43 -33.70
CA THR A 9 3.28 -13.90 -34.27
C THR A 9 3.01 -12.74 -35.24
N LEU A 10 1.90 -12.77 -35.99
CA LEU A 10 1.52 -11.69 -36.91
C LEU A 10 1.22 -10.36 -36.19
N ILE A 11 0.67 -10.43 -34.98
CA ILE A 11 0.30 -9.29 -34.13
C ILE A 11 1.39 -8.89 -33.10
N ARG A 12 2.58 -9.48 -33.18
CA ARG A 12 3.73 -9.23 -32.27
C ARG A 12 3.44 -9.54 -30.79
N ASP A 13 2.52 -10.45 -30.48
CA ASP A 13 2.20 -10.81 -29.09
C ASP A 13 3.21 -11.82 -28.53
N PHE A 14 4.28 -11.30 -27.93
CA PHE A 14 5.37 -12.11 -27.40
C PHE A 14 4.92 -13.05 -26.27
N ALA A 15 4.06 -12.59 -25.36
CA ALA A 15 3.64 -13.37 -24.20
C ALA A 15 2.84 -14.62 -24.62
N VAL A 16 1.94 -14.45 -25.58
CA VAL A 16 1.17 -15.58 -26.12
C VAL A 16 2.07 -16.50 -26.94
N VAL A 17 3.00 -15.97 -27.73
CA VAL A 17 3.96 -16.81 -28.47
C VAL A 17 4.88 -17.59 -27.53
N GLN A 18 5.31 -17.02 -26.41
CA GLN A 18 6.09 -17.73 -25.37
C GLN A 18 5.28 -18.85 -24.73
N LEU A 19 4.03 -18.58 -24.33
CA LEU A 19 3.15 -19.57 -23.74
C LEU A 19 2.93 -20.78 -24.67
N PHE A 20 2.64 -20.52 -25.95
CA PHE A 20 2.41 -21.57 -26.94
C PHE A 20 3.69 -22.31 -27.33
N SER A 21 4.82 -21.61 -27.42
CA SER A 21 6.14 -22.20 -27.68
C SER A 21 6.55 -23.18 -26.58
N THR A 22 6.27 -22.86 -25.32
CA THR A 22 6.65 -23.68 -24.16
C THR A 22 5.67 -24.83 -23.91
N ARG A 23 4.35 -24.57 -23.98
CA ARG A 23 3.34 -25.61 -23.67
C ARG A 23 2.97 -26.49 -24.86
N TYR A 24 3.17 -26.02 -26.09
CA TYR A 24 2.73 -26.72 -27.31
C TYR A 24 3.80 -26.64 -28.42
N PRO A 25 4.98 -27.28 -28.24
CA PRO A 25 6.13 -27.13 -29.14
C PRO A 25 5.85 -27.58 -30.58
N ALA A 26 4.90 -28.50 -30.80
CA ALA A 26 4.46 -28.93 -32.12
C ALA A 26 3.90 -27.78 -32.98
N THR A 27 3.43 -26.70 -32.36
CA THR A 27 2.87 -25.53 -33.07
C THR A 27 3.94 -24.71 -33.81
N LYS A 28 5.22 -24.80 -33.43
CA LYS A 28 6.33 -24.07 -34.08
C LYS A 28 6.53 -24.44 -35.56
N LYS A 29 6.25 -25.70 -35.91
CA LYS A 29 6.43 -26.26 -37.26
C LYS A 29 5.20 -26.06 -38.16
N GLN A 30 4.10 -25.52 -37.63
CA GLN A 30 2.89 -25.29 -38.43
C GLN A 30 3.11 -24.14 -39.42
N THR A 31 2.75 -24.38 -40.67
CA THR A 31 2.84 -23.39 -41.74
C THR A 31 1.50 -22.69 -41.98
N ASN A 32 1.54 -21.51 -42.60
CA ASN A 32 0.35 -20.83 -43.14
C ASN A 32 0.03 -21.35 -44.56
N GLN A 33 -1.02 -20.79 -45.18
CA GLN A 33 -1.43 -21.15 -46.55
C GLN A 33 -0.35 -20.83 -47.60
N ALA A 34 0.62 -19.97 -47.28
CA ALA A 34 1.78 -19.65 -48.11
C ALA A 34 3.04 -20.46 -47.73
N GLY A 35 2.93 -21.49 -46.89
CA GLY A 35 4.05 -22.33 -46.47
C GLY A 35 4.96 -21.70 -45.40
N ALA A 36 4.68 -20.49 -44.91
CA ALA A 36 5.51 -19.81 -43.92
C ALA A 36 5.19 -20.27 -42.48
N THR A 37 6.25 -20.59 -41.72
CA THR A 37 6.17 -20.92 -40.28
C THR A 37 6.11 -19.64 -39.44
N ALA A 38 5.82 -19.78 -38.14
CA ALA A 38 5.90 -18.65 -37.21
C ALA A 38 7.30 -18.00 -37.19
N LEU A 39 8.37 -18.80 -37.35
CA LEU A 39 9.73 -18.27 -37.43
C LEU A 39 9.95 -17.42 -38.69
N HIS A 40 9.51 -17.89 -39.86
CA HIS A 40 9.61 -17.11 -41.10
C HIS A 40 8.82 -15.80 -41.01
N ILE A 41 7.64 -15.82 -40.38
CA ILE A 41 6.84 -14.60 -40.17
C ILE A 41 7.57 -13.63 -39.24
N ALA A 42 8.16 -14.12 -38.15
CA ALA A 42 8.90 -13.29 -37.21
C ALA A 42 10.16 -12.68 -37.85
N GLN A 43 10.91 -13.44 -38.66
CA GLN A 43 12.09 -12.96 -39.38
C GLN A 43 11.71 -11.94 -40.45
N ASN A 44 10.71 -12.23 -41.29
CA ASN A 44 10.26 -11.32 -42.35
C ASN A 44 9.69 -10.00 -41.81
N LYS A 45 9.07 -10.01 -40.62
CA LYS A 45 8.57 -8.81 -39.96
C LYS A 45 9.58 -8.13 -39.02
N GLY A 46 10.81 -8.65 -38.92
CA GLY A 46 11.85 -8.08 -38.06
C GLY A 46 11.62 -8.27 -36.55
N PHE A 47 10.75 -9.19 -36.13
CA PHE A 47 10.47 -9.46 -34.72
C PHE A 47 11.56 -10.34 -34.08
N LYS A 48 12.78 -9.81 -33.95
CA LYS A 48 14.00 -10.52 -33.53
C LYS A 48 13.82 -11.29 -32.21
N ARG A 49 13.12 -10.71 -31.23
CA ARG A 49 12.86 -11.36 -29.93
C ARG A 49 11.95 -12.59 -30.06
N ILE A 50 10.93 -12.51 -30.91
CA ILE A 50 10.04 -13.63 -31.19
C ILE A 50 10.77 -14.68 -32.05
N ALA A 51 11.57 -14.25 -33.04
CA ALA A 51 12.38 -15.15 -33.84
C ALA A 51 13.38 -15.94 -32.98
N HIS A 52 14.08 -15.27 -32.07
CA HIS A 52 15.02 -15.89 -31.14
C HIS A 52 14.34 -16.88 -30.18
N LEU A 53 13.18 -16.52 -29.63
CA LEU A 53 12.37 -17.42 -28.81
C LEU A 53 11.94 -18.69 -29.57
N LEU A 54 11.55 -18.53 -30.83
CA LEU A 54 11.08 -19.64 -31.66
C LEU A 54 12.22 -20.56 -32.07
N GLU A 55 13.38 -19.99 -32.37
CA GLU A 55 14.61 -20.68 -32.82
C GLU A 55 15.34 -21.40 -31.68
N TYR A 56 15.58 -20.71 -30.55
CA TYR A 56 16.42 -21.23 -29.45
C TYR A 56 15.63 -21.72 -28.24
N GLY A 57 14.32 -21.48 -28.19
CA GLY A 57 13.44 -21.98 -27.11
C GLY A 57 13.55 -21.22 -25.78
N SER A 58 14.48 -20.27 -25.66
CA SER A 58 14.61 -19.34 -24.55
C SER A 58 15.02 -17.97 -25.06
N VAL A 59 14.62 -16.92 -24.34
CA VAL A 59 15.08 -15.55 -24.58
C VAL A 59 15.95 -15.19 -23.40
N SER A 60 17.23 -14.96 -23.66
CA SER A 60 18.13 -14.33 -22.69
C SER A 60 17.57 -12.93 -22.40
N ASP A 61 17.49 -12.54 -21.12
CA ASP A 61 16.90 -11.25 -20.68
C ASP A 61 17.55 -9.99 -21.30
N GLY A 62 18.66 -10.14 -22.05
CA GLY A 62 19.32 -9.07 -22.80
C GLY A 62 18.78 -8.75 -24.20
N LEU A 63 17.69 -9.36 -24.67
CA LEU A 63 17.10 -9.11 -26.00
C LEU A 63 15.73 -8.42 -25.91
N LEU A 64 15.66 -7.32 -25.16
CA LEU A 64 14.47 -6.48 -25.10
C LEU A 64 14.72 -5.15 -25.81
N ASP A 65 14.06 -5.04 -26.97
CA ASP A 65 13.84 -3.84 -27.78
C ASP A 65 15.06 -2.95 -28.04
N ASN A 66 15.74 -3.18 -29.16
CA ASN A 66 16.50 -2.13 -29.84
C ASN A 66 16.31 -2.27 -31.36
N ASP A 67 15.34 -1.51 -31.87
CA ASP A 67 15.60 -0.74 -33.07
C ASP A 67 16.57 0.38 -32.66
N GLU A 68 17.66 0.49 -33.41
CA GLU A 68 18.72 1.51 -33.35
C GLU A 68 19.67 1.60 -32.12
N THR A 69 20.97 1.51 -32.45
CA THR A 69 22.19 1.81 -31.67
C THR A 69 22.62 0.84 -30.56
N LEU A 70 23.83 0.31 -30.73
CA LEU A 70 24.56 -0.51 -29.76
C LEU A 70 24.65 0.20 -28.39
N PRO A 71 24.44 -0.50 -27.26
CA PRO A 71 24.76 0.07 -25.95
C PRO A 71 26.28 0.17 -25.82
N GLU A 72 26.81 1.39 -25.67
CA GLU A 72 28.17 1.60 -25.17
C GLU A 72 28.30 0.92 -23.80
N ARG A 73 29.29 0.04 -23.65
CA ARG A 73 29.69 -0.50 -22.35
C ARG A 73 30.09 0.66 -21.45
N SER A 74 29.76 0.60 -20.15
CA SER A 74 30.20 1.61 -19.18
C SER A 74 31.71 1.81 -19.29
N LYS A 75 32.15 3.06 -19.43
CA LYS A 75 33.58 3.38 -19.64
C LYS A 75 34.41 3.02 -18.40
N TYR A 76 33.78 3.09 -17.23
CA TYR A 76 34.40 2.81 -15.94
C TYR A 76 33.82 1.55 -15.33
N SER A 77 34.67 0.79 -14.64
CA SER A 77 34.22 -0.29 -13.77
C SER A 77 33.53 0.28 -12.52
N ARG A 78 32.77 -0.56 -11.83
CA ARG A 78 32.12 -0.17 -10.57
C ARG A 78 33.16 0.23 -9.52
N GLU A 79 34.27 -0.50 -9.45
CA GLU A 79 35.36 -0.25 -8.50
C GLU A 79 36.03 1.11 -8.76
N GLU A 80 36.24 1.47 -10.03
CA GLU A 80 36.82 2.77 -10.42
C GLU A 80 35.90 3.94 -10.03
N LEU A 81 34.58 3.77 -10.15
CA LEU A 81 33.60 4.79 -9.74
C LEU A 81 33.52 4.95 -8.22
N ILE A 82 33.62 3.84 -7.47
CA ILE A 82 33.69 3.87 -6.01
C ILE A 82 34.96 4.60 -5.56
N GLU A 83 36.11 4.25 -6.16
CA GLU A 83 37.39 4.91 -5.87
C GLU A 83 37.34 6.40 -6.20
N ALA A 84 36.73 6.78 -7.32
CA ALA A 84 36.53 8.18 -7.71
C ALA A 84 35.68 8.94 -6.68
N CYS A 85 34.62 8.32 -6.15
CA CYS A 85 33.77 8.93 -5.11
C CYS A 85 34.49 9.07 -3.77
N GLN A 86 35.34 8.11 -3.41
CA GLN A 86 36.13 8.18 -2.16
C GLN A 86 37.22 9.25 -2.23
N LYS A 87 37.89 9.36 -3.39
CA LYS A 87 39.05 10.24 -3.61
C LYS A 87 38.70 11.65 -4.08
N GLY A 88 37.42 11.95 -4.34
CA GLY A 88 37.04 13.29 -4.79
C GLY A 88 37.29 13.56 -6.28
N HIS A 89 37.36 12.53 -7.13
CA HIS A 89 37.65 12.69 -8.57
C HIS A 89 36.40 13.12 -9.36
N ALA A 90 36.05 14.41 -9.28
CA ALA A 90 34.86 14.98 -9.89
C ALA A 90 34.78 14.78 -11.42
N THR A 91 35.90 14.75 -12.14
CA THR A 91 35.95 14.54 -13.60
C THR A 91 35.38 13.18 -14.01
N ILE A 92 35.74 12.11 -13.31
CA ILE A 92 35.24 10.75 -13.58
C ILE A 92 33.72 10.69 -13.33
N ILE A 93 33.25 11.39 -12.29
CA ILE A 93 31.83 11.43 -11.92
C ILE A 93 30.98 12.24 -12.90
N LEU A 94 31.51 13.34 -13.44
CA LEU A 94 30.87 14.08 -14.51
C LEU A 94 30.82 13.26 -15.81
N GLU A 95 31.86 12.50 -16.12
CA GLU A 95 31.84 11.58 -17.26
C GLU A 95 30.85 10.41 -17.05
N PHE A 96 30.71 9.90 -15.83
CA PHE A 96 29.67 8.93 -15.46
C PHE A 96 28.25 9.49 -15.69
N ARG A 97 28.03 10.77 -15.39
CA ARG A 97 26.74 11.45 -15.63
C ARG A 97 26.35 11.42 -17.11
N GLU A 98 27.29 11.74 -17.99
CA GLU A 98 27.05 11.78 -19.44
C GLU A 98 26.97 10.38 -20.09
N GLN A 99 27.45 9.33 -19.42
CA GLN A 99 27.44 7.97 -19.95
C GLN A 99 26.04 7.38 -20.08
N ARG A 100 25.79 6.72 -21.21
CA ARG A 100 24.57 5.94 -21.44
C ARG A 100 24.77 4.52 -20.95
N TYR A 101 23.87 4.04 -20.11
CA TYR A 101 23.89 2.68 -19.57
C TYR A 101 22.86 1.83 -20.31
N ALA A 102 23.13 0.53 -20.42
CA ALA A 102 22.20 -0.43 -21.01
C ALA A 102 20.87 -0.50 -20.23
N SER A 103 20.92 -0.26 -18.92
CA SER A 103 19.74 -0.16 -18.05
C SER A 103 19.75 1.14 -17.26
N LYS A 104 18.66 1.93 -17.39
CA LYS A 104 18.44 3.13 -16.57
C LYS A 104 18.33 2.78 -15.08
N GLU A 105 17.77 1.62 -14.77
CA GLU A 105 17.63 1.12 -13.40
C GLU A 105 18.98 0.70 -12.80
N GLU A 106 19.85 0.10 -13.61
CA GLU A 106 21.23 -0.22 -13.20
C GLU A 106 22.02 1.05 -12.89
N LYS A 107 21.95 2.06 -13.78
CA LYS A 107 22.59 3.36 -13.55
C LYS A 107 22.05 4.05 -12.30
N ARG A 108 20.74 3.96 -12.04
CA ARG A 108 20.09 4.51 -10.85
C ARG A 108 20.61 3.84 -9.57
N ARG A 109 20.62 2.50 -9.52
CA ARG A 109 21.11 1.75 -8.35
C ARG A 109 22.57 2.09 -8.07
N LEU A 110 23.40 2.11 -9.12
CA LEU A 110 24.81 2.47 -9.01
C LEU A 110 24.98 3.92 -8.54
N CYS A 111 24.23 4.88 -9.09
CA CYS A 111 24.27 6.28 -8.68
C CYS A 111 23.89 6.47 -7.20
N TYR A 112 22.83 5.79 -6.73
CA TYR A 112 22.44 5.82 -5.33
C TYR A 112 23.54 5.30 -4.40
N GLU A 113 24.17 4.19 -4.77
CA GLU A 113 25.29 3.62 -4.03
C GLU A 113 26.47 4.62 -3.94
N LEU A 114 26.83 5.25 -5.05
CA LEU A 114 27.92 6.22 -5.12
C LEU A 114 27.64 7.48 -4.28
N ILE A 115 26.38 7.93 -4.18
CA ILE A 115 25.98 9.05 -3.31
C ILE A 115 26.28 8.73 -1.84
N GLU A 116 25.89 7.54 -1.37
CA GLU A 116 26.11 7.14 0.02
C GLU A 116 27.60 6.99 0.33
N ILE A 117 28.38 6.46 -0.61
CA ILE A 117 29.85 6.35 -0.49
C ILE A 117 30.51 7.73 -0.45
N ALA A 118 30.07 8.67 -1.29
CA ALA A 118 30.58 10.03 -1.30
C ALA A 118 30.28 10.77 0.02
N LYS A 119 29.06 10.61 0.57
CA LYS A 119 28.68 11.16 1.88
C LYS A 119 29.53 10.58 3.01
N TYR A 120 29.68 9.25 3.05
CA TYR A 120 30.49 8.57 4.06
C TYR A 120 31.96 9.03 4.00
N SER A 121 32.48 9.24 2.80
CA SER A 121 33.85 9.71 2.54
C SER A 121 34.00 11.23 2.68
N LYS A 122 32.94 11.96 3.08
CA LYS A 122 32.89 13.43 3.23
C LYS A 122 33.20 14.21 1.95
N GLN A 123 32.97 13.61 0.78
CA GLN A 123 33.11 14.24 -0.53
C GLN A 123 31.78 14.88 -0.94
N TYR A 124 31.37 15.93 -0.23
CA TYR A 124 30.06 16.56 -0.39
C TYR A 124 29.83 17.17 -1.79
N GLU A 125 30.88 17.67 -2.43
CA GLU A 125 30.80 18.20 -3.80
C GLU A 125 30.42 17.10 -4.81
N ILE A 126 30.99 15.90 -4.68
CA ILE A 126 30.62 14.74 -5.49
C ILE A 126 29.20 14.26 -5.16
N ALA A 127 28.87 14.22 -3.87
CA ALA A 127 27.53 13.83 -3.42
C ALA A 127 26.47 14.77 -4.03
N ASP A 128 26.71 16.08 -4.05
CA ASP A 128 25.80 17.06 -4.65
C ASP A 128 25.68 16.88 -6.17
N ILE A 129 26.79 16.67 -6.88
CA ILE A 129 26.79 16.42 -8.33
C ILE A 129 25.96 15.16 -8.66
N LEU A 130 26.19 14.07 -7.93
CA LEU A 130 25.46 12.81 -8.11
C LEU A 130 23.99 12.94 -7.69
N GLN A 131 23.70 13.66 -6.61
CA GLN A 131 22.32 13.88 -6.14
C GLN A 131 21.52 14.70 -7.15
N GLN A 132 22.13 15.71 -7.80
CA GLN A 132 21.49 16.47 -8.87
C GLN A 132 21.21 15.60 -10.10
N HIS A 133 22.16 14.75 -10.50
CA HIS A 133 21.95 13.82 -11.61
C HIS A 133 20.87 12.77 -11.27
N TYR A 134 20.89 12.24 -10.05
CA TYR A 134 19.92 11.29 -9.55
C TYR A 134 18.50 11.87 -9.56
N THR A 135 18.32 13.08 -9.05
CA THR A 135 17.01 13.75 -8.91
C THR A 135 16.45 14.33 -10.21
N LYS A 136 17.29 14.82 -11.13
CA LYS A 136 16.83 15.46 -12.37
C LYS A 136 16.77 14.53 -13.58
N ASP A 137 17.73 13.61 -13.70
CA ASP A 137 17.96 12.86 -14.94
C ASP A 137 17.58 11.36 -14.78
N LEU A 138 17.81 10.78 -13.59
CA LEU A 138 17.57 9.35 -13.32
C LEU A 138 16.27 9.06 -12.56
N ALA A 139 15.76 10.04 -11.81
CA ALA A 139 14.47 9.97 -11.15
C ALA A 139 13.36 10.10 -12.21
N THR A 140 12.68 9.01 -12.51
CA THR A 140 11.32 9.08 -13.10
C THR A 140 10.24 8.85 -12.07
N GLU A 141 10.60 8.69 -10.80
CA GLU A 141 9.72 8.59 -9.64
C GLU A 141 10.68 8.50 -8.44
N ILE A 142 11.18 9.65 -7.96
CA ILE A 142 11.41 9.74 -6.52
C ILE A 142 10.03 10.15 -6.01
N PRO A 143 9.34 9.28 -5.25
CA PRO A 143 8.22 9.75 -4.47
C PRO A 143 8.78 10.83 -3.56
N SER A 144 8.47 12.08 -3.90
CA SER A 144 8.54 13.17 -2.94
C SER A 144 7.83 12.70 -1.66
N ASP A 145 8.22 13.16 -0.49
CA ASP A 145 7.46 12.87 0.72
C ASP A 145 5.99 13.36 0.65
N ALA A 146 5.63 14.13 -0.38
CA ALA A 146 4.23 14.40 -0.77
C ALA A 146 3.53 13.22 -1.50
N GLU A 147 4.28 12.37 -2.19
CA GLU A 147 3.86 11.09 -2.78
C GLU A 147 4.06 9.89 -1.84
N SER A 148 4.63 10.07 -0.64
CA SER A 148 4.52 9.08 0.44
C SER A 148 3.08 8.88 0.92
N GLY A 149 2.13 9.69 0.43
CA GLY A 149 0.71 9.36 0.46
C GLY A 149 0.21 8.54 -0.76
N SER A 150 0.94 8.57 -1.87
CA SER A 150 0.68 7.78 -3.08
C SER A 150 1.34 6.39 -3.02
N VAL A 151 1.42 5.75 -1.84
CA VAL A 151 1.95 4.37 -1.69
C VAL A 151 1.10 3.35 -2.47
N VAL A 152 0.01 3.82 -3.07
CA VAL A 152 -1.06 2.98 -3.52
C VAL A 152 -1.64 3.54 -4.83
N ARG A 153 -0.91 3.41 -5.95
CA ARG A 153 -1.54 3.35 -7.28
C ARG A 153 -2.30 2.01 -7.39
N LEU A 154 -3.28 1.82 -6.52
CA LEU A 154 -4.21 0.72 -6.63
C LEU A 154 -5.26 1.09 -7.66
N ASN A 155 -5.64 0.12 -8.48
CA ASN A 155 -6.91 0.14 -9.21
C ASN A 155 -8.02 0.58 -8.22
N ASP A 156 -8.97 1.40 -8.66
CA ASP A 156 -10.10 1.94 -7.85
C ASP A 156 -10.73 0.88 -6.92
N HIS A 157 -10.79 -0.36 -7.39
CA HIS A 157 -11.21 -1.51 -6.60
C HIS A 157 -10.39 -1.73 -5.31
N TYR A 158 -9.07 -1.85 -5.42
CA TYR A 158 -8.23 -2.05 -4.24
C TYR A 158 -8.05 -0.76 -3.43
N LYS A 159 -8.17 0.43 -4.05
CA LYS A 159 -8.24 1.70 -3.30
C LYS A 159 -9.44 1.69 -2.36
N LYS A 160 -10.63 1.26 -2.82
CA LYS A 160 -11.82 1.13 -1.96
C LYS A 160 -11.63 0.11 -0.83
N ILE A 161 -10.98 -1.02 -1.09
CA ILE A 161 -10.67 -2.02 -0.04
C ILE A 161 -9.75 -1.40 1.01
N LEU A 162 -8.69 -0.73 0.58
CA LEU A 162 -7.75 -0.09 1.50
C LEU A 162 -8.39 1.04 2.29
N LEU A 163 -9.19 1.89 1.66
CA LEU A 163 -9.93 2.96 2.35
C LEU A 163 -10.92 2.36 3.36
N GLY A 164 -11.63 1.28 3.00
CA GLY A 164 -12.51 0.58 3.94
C GLY A 164 -11.75 0.00 5.13
N PHE A 165 -10.60 -0.63 4.87
CA PHE A 165 -9.68 -1.13 5.91
C PHE A 165 -9.23 -0.01 6.84
N LEU A 166 -8.74 1.08 6.28
CA LEU A 166 -8.20 2.21 7.04
C LEU A 166 -9.28 2.96 7.80
N THR A 167 -10.50 3.08 7.26
CA THR A 167 -11.65 3.65 7.97
C THR A 167 -12.02 2.78 9.17
N GLY A 168 -12.13 1.45 9.00
CA GLY A 168 -12.38 0.53 10.12
C GLY A 168 -11.28 0.63 11.18
N LEU A 169 -10.03 0.76 10.75
CA LEU A 169 -8.88 0.94 11.65
C LEU A 169 -8.94 2.27 12.40
N SER A 170 -9.35 3.36 11.74
CA SER A 170 -9.64 4.66 12.37
C SER A 170 -10.70 4.54 13.45
N THR A 171 -11.84 3.91 13.13
CA THR A 171 -12.95 3.72 14.06
C THR A 171 -12.55 2.85 15.27
N ILE A 172 -11.65 1.88 15.07
CA ILE A 172 -11.11 1.04 16.16
C ILE A 172 -10.17 1.84 17.07
N ILE A 173 -9.23 2.60 16.50
CA ILE A 173 -8.16 3.24 17.28
C ILE A 173 -8.62 4.54 17.94
N SER A 174 -9.39 5.35 17.21
CA SER A 174 -9.72 6.71 17.61
C SER A 174 -11.20 6.91 17.93
N GLU A 175 -12.05 5.90 17.74
CA GLU A 175 -13.52 6.05 17.79
C GLU A 175 -14.03 7.16 16.86
N SER A 176 -13.29 7.47 15.78
CA SER A 176 -13.66 8.47 14.78
C SER A 176 -13.90 7.85 13.41
N ASP A 177 -14.91 8.35 12.70
CA ASP A 177 -15.31 7.90 11.36
C ASP A 177 -14.44 8.53 10.25
N VAL A 178 -13.20 8.90 10.58
CA VAL A 178 -12.28 9.49 9.60
C VAL A 178 -11.87 8.42 8.59
N VAL A 179 -12.16 8.68 7.31
CA VAL A 179 -11.71 7.84 6.21
C VAL A 179 -10.24 8.15 5.97
N LEU A 180 -9.32 7.27 6.40
CA LEU A 180 -7.90 7.51 6.14
C LEU A 180 -7.63 7.21 4.67
N ASP A 181 -7.37 8.25 3.89
CA ASP A 181 -6.84 8.13 2.54
C ASP A 181 -5.32 8.24 2.63
N PRO A 182 -4.56 7.19 2.26
CA PRO A 182 -3.10 7.28 2.14
C PRO A 182 -2.67 8.51 1.37
N ALA A 183 -3.39 8.87 0.31
CA ALA A 183 -3.06 9.98 -0.56
C ALA A 183 -3.36 11.36 0.03
N ASP A 184 -4.10 11.44 1.15
CA ASP A 184 -4.42 12.68 1.83
C ASP A 184 -3.86 12.69 3.26
N PRO A 185 -2.68 13.32 3.46
CA PRO A 185 -2.08 13.50 4.79
C PRO A 185 -3.00 14.19 5.81
N ASN A 186 -4.03 14.93 5.38
CA ASN A 186 -4.94 15.60 6.30
C ASN A 186 -5.89 14.61 6.99
N THR A 187 -6.27 13.51 6.33
CA THR A 187 -7.10 12.46 6.96
C THR A 187 -6.39 11.82 8.16
N TYR A 188 -5.06 11.66 8.07
CA TYR A 188 -4.26 11.21 9.22
C TYR A 188 -4.17 12.28 10.31
N LYS A 189 -4.05 13.56 9.96
CA LYS A 189 -4.08 14.64 10.96
C LYS A 189 -5.42 14.66 11.70
N GLU A 190 -6.54 14.52 10.98
CA GLU A 190 -7.88 14.46 11.57
C GLU A 190 -8.06 13.27 12.51
N LEU A 191 -7.56 12.08 12.13
CA LEU A 191 -7.50 10.91 13.00
C LEU A 191 -6.74 11.20 14.30
N PHE A 192 -5.59 11.87 14.21
CA PHE A 192 -4.78 12.16 15.39
C PHE A 192 -5.37 13.28 16.24
N SER A 193 -6.01 14.27 15.64
CA SER A 193 -6.77 15.29 16.35
C SER A 193 -7.96 14.69 17.09
N SER A 194 -8.68 13.73 16.48
CA SER A 194 -9.79 13.04 17.13
C SER A 194 -9.29 12.15 18.29
N LEU A 195 -8.19 11.42 18.09
CA LEU A 195 -7.54 10.64 19.15
C LEU A 195 -7.09 11.53 20.31
N ALA A 196 -6.44 12.66 20.04
CA ALA A 196 -5.99 13.61 21.05
C ALA A 196 -7.16 14.21 21.83
N SER A 197 -8.23 14.60 21.13
CA SER A 197 -9.47 15.08 21.75
C SER A 197 -10.09 14.02 22.66
N ASN A 198 -10.11 12.76 22.23
CA ASN A 198 -10.68 11.65 23.01
C ASN A 198 -9.85 11.33 24.25
N VAL A 199 -8.52 11.29 24.13
CA VAL A 199 -7.60 11.14 25.28
C VAL A 199 -7.78 12.31 26.25
N GLN A 200 -7.90 13.55 25.75
CA GLN A 200 -8.10 14.71 26.60
C GLN A 200 -9.45 14.67 27.33
N LYS A 201 -10.53 14.34 26.63
CA LYS A 201 -11.86 14.16 27.21
C LYS A 201 -11.85 13.08 28.29
N ARG A 202 -11.27 11.91 27.98
CA ARG A 202 -11.19 10.79 28.92
C ARG A 202 -10.31 11.10 30.12
N SER A 203 -9.23 11.85 29.92
CA SER A 203 -8.41 12.35 31.02
C SER A 203 -9.19 13.29 31.95
N GLN A 204 -10.05 14.15 31.41
CA GLN A 204 -10.91 15.03 32.23
C GLN A 204 -11.96 14.22 32.99
N GLU A 205 -12.59 13.24 32.33
CA GLU A 205 -13.53 12.32 32.99
C GLU A 205 -12.86 11.61 34.18
N LEU A 206 -11.66 11.06 33.99
CA LEU A 206 -10.90 10.38 35.05
C LEU A 206 -10.44 11.32 36.18
N GLN A 207 -10.10 12.58 35.88
CA GLN A 207 -9.74 13.57 36.90
C GLN A 207 -10.92 13.99 37.79
N ASN A 208 -12.15 13.85 37.28
CA ASN A 208 -13.36 14.20 38.01
C ASN A 208 -13.92 13.05 38.85
N VAL A 209 -13.32 11.85 38.78
CA VAL A 209 -13.70 10.68 39.60
C VAL A 209 -13.24 10.91 41.04
N ASN A 210 -14.18 11.13 41.95
CA ASN A 210 -13.90 11.36 43.37
C ASN A 210 -14.55 10.32 44.29
N SER A 211 -15.36 9.42 43.75
CA SER A 211 -16.10 8.41 44.52
C SER A 211 -16.25 7.08 43.77
N GLU A 212 -16.58 6.02 44.51
CA GLU A 212 -16.94 4.71 43.94
C GLU A 212 -18.18 4.78 43.02
N HIS A 213 -19.07 5.72 43.32
CA HIS A 213 -20.24 5.99 42.49
C HIS A 213 -19.83 6.53 41.11
N ASP A 214 -18.86 7.43 41.04
CA ASP A 214 -18.37 8.01 39.78
C ASP A 214 -17.70 6.94 38.91
N VAL A 215 -16.92 6.03 39.51
CA VAL A 215 -16.30 4.89 38.79
C VAL A 215 -17.38 3.96 38.22
N SER A 216 -18.43 3.70 39.00
CA SER A 216 -19.56 2.88 38.58
C SER A 216 -20.33 3.54 37.42
N GLN A 217 -20.56 4.85 37.48
CA GLN A 217 -21.20 5.61 36.40
C GLN A 217 -20.35 5.60 35.13
N LEU A 218 -19.03 5.77 35.24
CA LEU A 218 -18.10 5.72 34.11
C LEU A 218 -18.14 4.35 33.43
N SER A 219 -18.07 3.27 34.21
CA SER A 219 -18.17 1.89 33.71
C SER A 219 -19.52 1.60 33.04
N GLN A 220 -20.62 2.14 33.58
CA GLN A 220 -21.94 2.02 32.97
C GLN A 220 -22.02 2.78 31.64
N GLN A 221 -21.48 4.00 31.59
CA GLN A 221 -21.43 4.80 30.37
C GLN A 221 -20.60 4.09 29.27
N ASP A 222 -19.47 3.49 29.63
CA ASP A 222 -18.65 2.72 28.70
C ASP A 222 -19.43 1.51 28.14
N MET A 223 -20.17 0.80 29.00
CA MET A 223 -21.02 -0.30 28.55
C MET A 223 -22.13 0.17 27.60
N ILE A 224 -22.73 1.35 27.83
CA ILE A 224 -23.73 1.94 26.93
C ILE A 224 -23.09 2.26 25.58
N ASN A 225 -21.92 2.90 25.58
CA ASN A 225 -21.19 3.28 24.36
C ASN A 225 -20.79 2.04 23.55
N ILE A 226 -20.26 1.00 24.22
CA ILE A 226 -19.89 -0.27 23.58
C ILE A 226 -21.11 -0.97 22.98
N ASN A 227 -22.25 -1.02 23.68
CA ASN A 227 -23.47 -1.63 23.15
C ASN A 227 -23.99 -0.86 21.93
N LYS A 228 -23.92 0.48 21.94
CA LYS A 228 -24.26 1.31 20.78
C LYS A 228 -23.36 0.99 19.59
N LYS A 229 -22.05 0.87 19.81
CA LYS A 229 -21.07 0.51 18.77
C LYS A 229 -21.32 -0.89 18.20
N LEU A 230 -21.59 -1.88 19.05
CA LEU A 230 -21.96 -3.23 18.61
C LEU A 230 -23.23 -3.23 17.74
N ALA A 231 -24.23 -2.42 18.09
CA ALA A 231 -25.45 -2.29 17.30
C ALA A 231 -25.17 -1.63 15.94
N GLN A 232 -24.29 -0.62 15.89
CA GLN A 232 -23.85 0.00 14.63
C GLN A 232 -23.12 -0.99 13.73
N ILE A 233 -22.11 -1.70 14.26
CA ILE A 233 -21.37 -2.74 13.51
C ILE A 233 -22.33 -3.81 12.98
N SER A 234 -23.27 -4.27 13.82
CA SER A 234 -24.27 -5.25 13.40
C SER A 234 -25.16 -4.73 12.26
N ASN A 235 -25.51 -3.44 12.25
CA ASN A 235 -26.31 -2.83 11.19
C ASN A 235 -25.51 -2.70 9.88
N GLU A 236 -24.23 -2.35 9.96
CA GLU A 236 -23.37 -2.29 8.77
C GLU A 236 -23.14 -3.69 8.18
N LEU A 237 -22.95 -4.71 9.02
CA LEU A 237 -22.86 -6.11 8.59
C LEU A 237 -24.15 -6.58 7.87
N THR A 238 -25.34 -6.22 8.37
CA THR A 238 -26.60 -6.61 7.72
C THR A 238 -26.79 -5.90 6.38
N LYS A 239 -26.46 -4.61 6.29
CA LYS A 239 -26.46 -3.86 5.03
C LYS A 239 -25.49 -4.49 4.02
N LEU A 240 -24.27 -4.80 4.45
CA LEU A 240 -23.24 -5.39 3.59
C LEU A 240 -23.68 -6.76 3.05
N LYS A 241 -24.26 -7.62 3.90
CA LYS A 241 -24.85 -8.89 3.47
C LYS A 241 -25.98 -8.71 2.45
N ALA A 242 -26.84 -7.70 2.65
CA ALA A 242 -27.92 -7.41 1.70
C ALA A 242 -27.36 -6.94 0.35
N SER A 243 -26.35 -6.07 0.35
CA SER A 243 -25.65 -5.64 -0.87
C SER A 243 -24.95 -6.80 -1.58
N GLN A 244 -24.29 -7.69 -0.84
CA GLN A 244 -23.66 -8.90 -1.38
C GLN A 244 -24.69 -9.82 -2.05
N ALA A 245 -25.83 -10.06 -1.39
CA ALA A 245 -26.90 -10.87 -1.95
C ALA A 245 -27.51 -10.26 -3.22
N SER A 246 -27.64 -8.92 -3.28
CA SER A 246 -28.10 -8.22 -4.47
C SER A 246 -27.13 -8.40 -5.64
N THR A 247 -25.83 -8.16 -5.42
CA THR A 247 -24.80 -8.33 -6.46
C THR A 247 -24.69 -9.77 -6.93
N THR A 248 -24.88 -10.74 -6.03
CA THR A 248 -24.90 -12.17 -6.40
C THR A 248 -26.05 -12.47 -7.37
N LYS A 249 -27.26 -11.95 -7.11
CA LYS A 249 -28.41 -12.09 -8.02
C LYS A 249 -28.18 -11.42 -9.37
N GLU A 250 -27.53 -10.26 -9.39
CA GLU A 250 -27.17 -9.58 -10.63
C GLU A 250 -26.18 -10.40 -11.46
N MET A 251 -25.19 -11.05 -10.82
CA MET A 251 -24.27 -11.96 -11.49
C MET A 251 -24.98 -13.19 -12.07
N GLU A 252 -25.90 -13.81 -11.33
CA GLU A 252 -26.72 -14.94 -11.81
C GLU A 252 -27.58 -14.53 -13.03
N ASN A 253 -28.15 -13.33 -13.01
CA ASN A 253 -28.88 -12.78 -14.16
C ASN A 253 -27.96 -12.58 -15.39
N ILE A 254 -26.74 -12.08 -15.18
CA ILE A 254 -25.76 -11.97 -16.27
C ILE A 254 -25.40 -13.35 -16.83
N ASP A 255 -25.15 -14.33 -15.97
CA ASP A 255 -24.80 -15.70 -16.38
C ASP A 255 -25.92 -16.38 -17.19
N THR A 256 -27.17 -16.24 -16.73
CA THR A 256 -28.34 -16.73 -17.49
C THR A 256 -28.48 -16.06 -18.85
N ARG A 257 -28.25 -14.74 -18.95
CA ARG A 257 -28.26 -14.03 -20.24
C ARG A 257 -27.12 -14.49 -21.16
N LEU A 258 -25.92 -14.71 -20.63
CA LEU A 258 -24.77 -15.19 -21.40
C LEU A 258 -24.96 -16.64 -21.91
N ALA A 259 -25.73 -17.46 -21.22
CA ALA A 259 -26.09 -18.81 -21.66
C ALA A 259 -26.99 -18.82 -22.91
N ASP A 260 -27.81 -17.78 -23.11
CA ASP A 260 -28.70 -17.59 -24.27
C ASP A 260 -27.94 -17.10 -25.53
N ARG A 261 -27.01 -17.93 -26.02
CA ARG A 261 -26.08 -17.63 -27.13
C ARG A 261 -26.76 -17.28 -28.47
N GLY A 262 -28.06 -17.44 -28.63
CA GLY A 262 -28.78 -17.13 -29.88
C GLY A 262 -29.24 -15.69 -30.04
N LYS A 263 -29.31 -14.90 -28.96
CA LYS A 263 -30.05 -13.61 -28.94
C LYS A 263 -29.20 -12.36 -28.74
N LEU A 264 -27.93 -12.52 -28.38
CA LEU A 264 -27.04 -11.40 -28.02
C LEU A 264 -26.01 -11.12 -29.11
N SER A 265 -25.90 -9.84 -29.47
CA SER A 265 -24.83 -9.33 -30.32
C SER A 265 -23.45 -9.45 -29.66
N ALA A 266 -22.39 -9.38 -30.45
CA ALA A 266 -21.02 -9.43 -29.94
C ALA A 266 -20.71 -8.27 -28.97
N ILE A 267 -21.31 -7.10 -29.18
CA ILE A 267 -21.14 -5.92 -28.32
C ILE A 267 -21.83 -6.14 -26.97
N GLU A 268 -23.08 -6.62 -26.96
CA GLU A 268 -23.81 -6.90 -25.72
C GLU A 268 -23.15 -7.99 -24.89
N ARG A 269 -22.58 -9.01 -25.53
CA ARG A 269 -21.80 -10.03 -24.81
C ARG A 269 -20.57 -9.44 -24.13
N LYS A 270 -19.83 -8.58 -24.82
CA LYS A 270 -18.66 -7.91 -24.23
C LYS A 270 -19.08 -7.08 -23.01
N GLN A 271 -20.13 -6.28 -23.13
CA GLN A 271 -20.65 -5.48 -22.01
C GLN A 271 -21.07 -6.34 -20.81
N LEU A 272 -21.72 -7.49 -21.06
CA LEU A 272 -22.09 -8.43 -20.00
C LEU A 272 -20.86 -9.06 -19.31
N PHE A 273 -19.81 -9.39 -20.06
CA PHE A 273 -18.55 -9.86 -19.47
C PHE A 273 -17.86 -8.78 -18.64
N ASP A 274 -17.80 -7.54 -19.14
CA ASP A 274 -17.22 -6.40 -18.41
C ASP A 274 -17.99 -6.14 -17.11
N ALA A 275 -19.33 -6.19 -17.16
CA ALA A 275 -20.19 -6.09 -15.98
C ALA A 275 -19.99 -7.25 -14.99
N GLN A 276 -19.87 -8.49 -15.50
CA GLN A 276 -19.61 -9.66 -14.66
C GLN A 276 -18.26 -9.53 -13.92
N GLU A 277 -17.22 -9.05 -14.61
CA GLU A 277 -15.92 -8.82 -14.01
C GLU A 277 -15.97 -7.70 -12.96
N ALA A 278 -16.70 -6.62 -13.22
CA ALA A 278 -16.92 -5.55 -12.26
C ALA A 278 -17.63 -6.05 -10.98
N HIS A 279 -18.67 -6.87 -11.11
CA HIS A 279 -19.36 -7.46 -9.96
C HIS A 279 -18.49 -8.48 -9.21
N LYS A 280 -17.68 -9.29 -9.90
CA LYS A 280 -16.70 -10.16 -9.24
C LYS A 280 -15.70 -9.38 -8.39
N ARG A 281 -15.20 -8.26 -8.91
CA ARG A 281 -14.35 -7.34 -8.12
C ARG A 281 -15.12 -6.81 -6.92
N GLN A 282 -16.36 -6.36 -7.09
CA GLN A 282 -17.19 -5.87 -5.98
C GLN A 282 -17.43 -6.94 -4.89
N MET A 283 -17.57 -8.22 -5.26
CA MET A 283 -17.68 -9.33 -4.30
C MET A 283 -16.45 -9.47 -3.42
N VAL A 284 -15.24 -9.36 -3.99
CA VAL A 284 -13.99 -9.35 -3.21
C VAL A 284 -13.97 -8.17 -2.23
N THR A 285 -14.47 -7.00 -2.63
CA THR A 285 -14.58 -5.85 -1.72
C THR A 285 -15.52 -6.16 -0.55
N TYR A 286 -16.67 -6.78 -0.80
CA TYR A 286 -17.56 -7.18 0.29
C TYR A 286 -16.93 -8.20 1.23
N GLU A 287 -16.23 -9.21 0.72
CA GLU A 287 -15.54 -10.20 1.57
C GLU A 287 -14.50 -9.54 2.48
N CYS A 288 -13.68 -8.63 1.96
CA CYS A 288 -12.72 -7.88 2.77
C CYS A 288 -13.42 -7.03 3.85
N SER A 289 -14.44 -6.26 3.48
CA SER A 289 -15.20 -5.45 4.44
C SER A 289 -15.89 -6.29 5.50
N PHE A 290 -16.39 -7.47 5.13
CA PHE A 290 -17.03 -8.40 6.05
C PHE A 290 -16.06 -8.88 7.13
N LEU A 291 -14.87 -9.35 6.73
CA LEU A 291 -13.81 -9.78 7.64
C LEU A 291 -13.39 -8.65 8.60
N LEU A 292 -13.33 -7.41 8.11
CA LEU A 292 -12.99 -6.25 8.93
C LEU A 292 -14.03 -5.97 10.01
N TYR A 293 -15.31 -5.94 9.63
CA TYR A 293 -16.39 -5.74 10.59
C TYR A 293 -16.53 -6.90 11.57
N GLU A 294 -16.25 -8.15 11.17
CA GLU A 294 -16.20 -9.28 12.09
C GLU A 294 -15.08 -9.13 13.13
N ARG A 295 -13.88 -8.71 12.70
CA ARG A 295 -12.76 -8.43 13.61
C ARG A 295 -13.05 -7.27 14.55
N GLU A 296 -13.68 -6.21 14.04
CA GLU A 296 -14.11 -5.08 14.87
C GLU A 296 -15.16 -5.52 15.89
N GLN A 297 -16.12 -6.35 15.49
CA GLN A 297 -17.13 -6.91 16.37
C GLN A 297 -16.50 -7.77 17.47
N GLU A 298 -15.57 -8.65 17.11
CA GLU A 298 -14.81 -9.49 18.04
C GLU A 298 -14.05 -8.65 19.06
N ALA A 299 -13.29 -7.64 18.61
CA ALA A 299 -12.55 -6.75 19.48
C ALA A 299 -13.47 -5.95 20.43
N THR A 300 -14.58 -5.44 19.91
CA THR A 300 -15.57 -4.69 20.69
C THR A 300 -16.27 -5.59 21.71
N TRP A 301 -16.53 -6.85 21.36
CA TRP A 301 -17.11 -7.84 22.26
C TRP A 301 -16.13 -8.24 23.38
N ASN A 302 -14.85 -8.42 23.06
CA ASN A 302 -13.81 -8.66 24.06
C ASN A 302 -13.69 -7.49 25.04
N ARG A 303 -13.77 -6.25 24.55
CA ARG A 303 -13.81 -5.05 25.39
C ARG A 303 -15.03 -5.06 26.31
N LYS A 304 -16.22 -5.37 25.78
CA LYS A 304 -17.46 -5.50 26.57
C LYS A 304 -17.29 -6.48 27.73
N ASN A 305 -16.73 -7.66 27.47
CA ASN A 305 -16.53 -8.68 28.50
C ASN A 305 -15.51 -8.26 29.56
N THR A 306 -14.45 -7.58 29.12
CA THR A 306 -13.45 -7.03 30.03
C THR A 306 -14.08 -6.04 30.99
N ILE A 307 -14.87 -5.08 30.48
CA ILE A 307 -15.60 -4.12 31.32
C ILE A 307 -16.62 -4.84 32.22
N ALA A 308 -17.37 -5.81 31.69
CA ALA A 308 -18.34 -6.57 32.47
C ALA A 308 -17.69 -7.38 33.61
N PHE A 309 -16.45 -7.83 33.43
CA PHE A 309 -15.66 -8.52 34.45
C PHE A 309 -15.15 -7.56 35.52
N ILE A 310 -14.60 -6.41 35.13
CA ILE A 310 -13.97 -5.47 36.07
C ILE A 310 -14.96 -4.51 36.75
N LYS A 311 -16.17 -4.28 36.19
CA LYS A 311 -17.11 -3.25 36.66
C LYS A 311 -17.53 -3.35 38.13
N ASN A 312 -17.40 -4.53 38.75
CA ASN A 312 -17.79 -4.77 40.14
C ASN A 312 -16.64 -4.49 41.13
N ASP A 313 -15.41 -4.36 40.63
CA ASP A 313 -14.23 -3.99 41.42
C ASP A 313 -13.79 -2.58 41.02
N VAL A 314 -14.08 -1.62 41.91
CA VAL A 314 -13.86 -0.19 41.68
C VAL A 314 -12.39 0.12 41.43
N ASN A 315 -11.48 -0.49 42.20
CA ASN A 315 -10.05 -0.24 42.07
C ASN A 315 -9.51 -0.82 40.76
N LEU A 316 -9.99 -2.02 40.39
CA LEU A 316 -9.61 -2.67 39.15
C LEU A 316 -10.15 -1.88 37.94
N ALA A 317 -11.40 -1.43 37.97
CA ALA A 317 -12.01 -0.63 36.90
C ALA A 317 -11.27 0.70 36.68
N LEU A 318 -10.92 1.40 37.76
CA LEU A 318 -10.15 2.65 37.69
C LEU A 318 -8.73 2.42 37.18
N PHE A 319 -8.06 1.35 37.65
CA PHE A 319 -6.74 0.96 37.19
C PHE A 319 -6.72 0.67 35.68
N TYR A 320 -7.62 -0.20 35.20
CA TYR A 320 -7.72 -0.54 33.79
C TYR A 320 -8.03 0.69 32.92
N SER A 321 -8.97 1.53 33.35
CA SER A 321 -9.32 2.76 32.62
C SER A 321 -8.13 3.72 32.52
N THR A 322 -7.32 3.81 33.58
CA THR A 322 -6.12 4.66 33.61
C THR A 322 -5.03 4.10 32.70
N ILE A 323 -4.78 2.79 32.73
CA ILE A 323 -3.78 2.14 31.88
C ILE A 323 -4.18 2.21 30.41
N GLU A 324 -5.44 1.96 30.08
CA GLU A 324 -5.98 2.09 28.72
C GLU A 324 -5.76 3.51 28.18
N ASN A 325 -6.13 4.54 28.96
CA ASN A 325 -5.93 5.93 28.57
C ASN A 325 -4.43 6.27 28.38
N ARG A 326 -3.55 5.76 29.24
CA ARG A 326 -2.09 5.97 29.12
C ARG A 326 -1.50 5.26 27.91
N LEU A 327 -1.97 4.06 27.57
CA LEU A 327 -1.55 3.34 26.37
C LEU A 327 -2.00 4.08 25.10
N GLN A 328 -3.23 4.57 25.06
CA GLN A 328 -3.72 5.41 23.95
C GLN A 328 -2.88 6.68 23.79
N ALA A 329 -2.55 7.35 24.91
CA ALA A 329 -1.67 8.52 24.90
C ALA A 329 -0.24 8.20 24.44
N LEU A 330 0.30 7.03 24.81
CA LEU A 330 1.61 6.57 24.35
C LEU A 330 1.63 6.31 22.83
N PHE A 331 0.61 5.62 22.31
CA PHE A 331 0.48 5.40 20.86
C PHE A 331 0.42 6.72 20.10
N HIS A 332 -0.34 7.71 20.61
CA HIS A 332 -0.35 9.06 20.06
C HIS A 332 1.06 9.71 20.08
N GLY A 333 1.77 9.62 21.22
CA GLY A 333 3.09 10.23 21.38
C GLY A 333 4.18 9.62 20.49
N VAL A 334 4.21 8.29 20.33
CA VAL A 334 5.18 7.59 19.47
C VAL A 334 4.99 7.97 18.00
N LEU A 335 3.75 8.09 17.53
CA LEU A 335 3.45 8.47 16.15
C LEU A 335 3.69 9.97 15.87
N ALA A 336 3.42 10.85 16.83
CA ALA A 336 3.79 12.27 16.75
C ALA A 336 5.31 12.47 16.64
N ALA A 337 6.10 11.61 17.29
CA ALA A 337 7.55 11.60 17.18
C ALA A 337 8.04 11.06 15.82
N GLN A 338 7.38 10.03 15.26
CA GLN A 338 7.73 9.45 13.96
C GLN A 338 7.35 10.31 12.76
N SER A 339 6.27 11.09 12.84
CA SER A 339 5.70 11.87 11.72
C SER A 339 6.30 13.27 11.54
N GLY A 340 7.28 13.68 12.36
CA GLY A 340 7.87 15.03 12.29
C GLY A 340 6.89 16.17 12.61
N LEU A 341 5.63 15.88 12.98
CA LEU A 341 4.56 16.83 13.30
C LEU A 341 4.84 17.70 14.54
N LEU A 342 5.93 17.42 15.26
CA LEU A 342 6.41 18.19 16.41
C LEU A 342 7.27 19.41 16.04
N THR A 343 6.79 20.25 15.12
CA THR A 343 7.34 21.61 14.93
C THR A 343 6.37 22.75 15.27
N ALA A 344 5.10 22.49 15.62
CA ALA A 344 4.17 23.58 15.95
C ALA A 344 3.54 23.55 17.37
N GLU A 345 3.41 22.41 18.05
CA GLU A 345 2.70 22.34 19.35
C GLU A 345 3.59 22.03 20.57
N LYS A 346 4.91 22.17 20.41
CA LYS A 346 5.93 21.64 21.33
C LYS A 346 6.01 22.24 22.75
N TYR A 347 5.13 23.15 23.16
CA TYR A 347 5.29 23.79 24.49
C TYR A 347 4.04 23.89 25.39
N SER A 348 2.86 23.41 24.98
CA SER A 348 1.64 23.62 25.79
C SER A 348 1.01 22.33 26.34
N VAL A 349 0.91 21.27 25.53
CA VAL A 349 0.06 20.12 25.87
C VAL A 349 0.82 19.05 26.67
N TYR A 350 2.09 18.79 26.34
CA TYR A 350 2.91 17.83 27.09
C TYR A 350 3.19 18.27 28.54
N ALA A 351 3.30 19.58 28.80
CA ALA A 351 3.46 20.13 30.15
C ALA A 351 2.20 19.97 31.02
N LYS A 352 1.01 19.82 30.41
CA LYS A 352 -0.26 19.62 31.13
C LYS A 352 -0.58 18.15 31.41
N ILE A 353 -0.20 17.24 30.52
CA ILE A 353 -0.43 15.80 30.70
C ILE A 353 0.59 15.20 31.70
N TRP A 354 1.80 15.78 31.78
CA TRP A 354 2.87 15.37 32.70
C TRP A 354 3.13 16.38 33.83
N GLY A 355 2.08 17.02 34.36
CA GLY A 355 2.21 18.01 35.43
C GLY A 355 2.99 17.50 36.66
N LYS A 356 4.20 18.05 36.84
CA LYS A 356 5.07 18.04 38.04
C LYS A 356 5.27 16.69 38.74
N VAL A 357 6.23 15.92 38.23
CA VAL A 357 7.09 15.10 39.10
C VAL A 357 8.36 15.90 39.34
N ASP A 358 8.34 16.86 40.27
CA ASP A 358 9.55 17.48 40.80
C ASP A 358 9.49 17.57 42.33
N SER A 359 10.45 16.84 42.91
CA SER A 359 11.05 16.91 44.24
C SER A 359 10.16 16.76 45.47
N VAL A 360 10.02 15.51 45.93
CA VAL A 360 10.07 15.20 47.36
C VAL A 360 11.51 15.48 47.82
N SER A 361 11.75 16.64 48.39
CA SER A 361 12.93 16.90 49.21
C SER A 361 12.48 17.48 50.55
N SER A 362 12.91 16.78 51.61
CA SER A 362 12.90 17.13 53.03
C SER A 362 11.55 17.32 53.72
N ILE A 363 11.07 16.24 54.36
CA ILE A 363 10.49 16.35 55.70
C ILE A 363 11.46 15.64 56.64
N ASN A 364 12.05 16.42 57.56
CA ASN A 364 12.93 15.96 58.62
C ASN A 364 12.21 15.01 59.58
N PRO A 365 12.93 14.05 60.21
CA PRO A 365 12.35 13.18 61.21
C PRO A 365 12.29 13.91 62.56
N ILE A 366 11.08 14.06 63.11
CA ILE A 366 10.79 13.97 64.55
C ILE A 366 9.43 13.28 64.69
#